data_AF-A0A5E8GX08-F1
#
_entry.id   AF-A0A5E8GX08-F1
#
_cell.length_a   1.000
_cell.length_b   1.000
_cell.length_c   1.000
_cell.angle_alpha   90.00
_cell.angle_beta   90.00
_cell.angle_gamma   90.00
#
_symmetry.space_group_name_H-M   'P 1'
#
loop_
_entity.id
_entity.type
_entity.pdbx_description
1 polymer ?
#
loop_
_entity_poly.entity_id
_entity_poly.type
_entity_poly.pdbx_seq_one_letter_code
_entity_poly.pdbx_strand_id
1 'polypeptide(L)'
;MTSVLHTWGSALTHHPHVHIIVTGGGLSPDGTRWISRRPGFFLPVRVLSRLFRRLFLQGLMVLHRALYLVFFGDLAGLAEGDVFTAWLAPLRRAEWVVYAKPPFGDPKAVLAYLSRYTHRVALSNRRLISADARTVTFRWTDYTPKHRNGQKVMRLAVASSSAGS
;
A
#
# COMPACT_ATOMS: atom_id res chain seq x y z
N MET A 1 13.60 -3.98 -9.21
CA MET A 1 12.66 -3.09 -8.52
C MET A 1 11.88 -3.95 -7.54
N THR A 2 11.69 -3.48 -6.30
CA THR A 2 10.93 -4.23 -5.28
C THR A 2 9.77 -3.37 -4.79
N SER A 3 8.56 -3.92 -4.78
CA SER A 3 7.33 -3.19 -4.37
C SER A 3 6.50 -3.99 -3.38
N VAL A 4 5.90 -3.30 -2.40
CA VAL A 4 5.02 -3.89 -1.38
C VAL A 4 3.75 -3.07 -1.26
N LEU A 5 2.58 -3.72 -1.37
CA LEU A 5 1.25 -3.10 -1.18
C LEU A 5 0.81 -3.25 0.27
N HIS A 6 0.41 -2.15 0.87
CA HIS A 6 -0.22 -2.08 2.18
C HIS A 6 -1.64 -1.54 2.03
N THR A 7 -2.61 -2.11 2.73
CA THR A 7 -4.01 -1.67 2.70
C THR A 7 -4.44 -0.86 3.93
N TRP A 8 -3.54 -0.76 4.93
CA TRP A 8 -3.83 -0.15 6.23
C TRP A 8 -2.67 0.74 6.69
N GLY A 9 -3.02 1.84 7.36
CA GLY A 9 -2.06 2.70 8.05
C GLY A 9 -1.65 2.13 9.42
N SER A 10 -0.65 2.75 10.06
CA SER A 10 -0.22 2.36 11.42
C SER A 10 -1.33 2.42 12.48
N ALA A 11 -2.39 3.20 12.22
CA ALA A 11 -3.58 3.35 13.04
C ALA A 11 -4.71 2.36 12.68
N LEU A 12 -4.44 1.36 11.82
CA LEU A 12 -5.44 0.40 11.33
C LEU A 12 -6.66 1.07 10.65
N THR A 13 -6.45 2.24 10.05
CA THR A 13 -7.42 2.83 9.13
C THR A 13 -7.14 2.37 7.71
N HIS A 14 -8.18 2.25 6.89
CA HIS A 14 -8.04 1.94 5.47
C HIS A 14 -7.19 3.02 4.80
N HIS A 15 -6.01 2.64 4.34
CA HIS A 15 -5.02 3.55 3.76
C HIS A 15 -4.15 2.78 2.77
N PRO A 16 -4.70 2.43 1.59
CA PRO A 16 -3.96 1.68 0.59
C PRO A 16 -2.78 2.51 0.06
N HIS A 17 -1.58 1.99 0.19
CA HIS A 17 -0.34 2.62 -0.26
C HIS A 17 0.69 1.58 -0.69
N VAL A 18 1.56 1.95 -1.63
CA VAL A 18 2.63 1.07 -2.14
C VAL A 18 3.98 1.65 -1.74
N HIS A 19 4.84 0.82 -1.17
CA HIS A 19 6.26 1.12 -0.98
C HIS A 19 7.05 0.55 -2.14
N ILE A 20 7.89 1.37 -2.77
CA ILE A 20 8.69 0.96 -3.91
C ILE A 20 10.14 1.36 -3.68
N ILE A 21 11.05 0.39 -3.84
CA ILE A 21 12.47 0.66 -3.94
C ILE A 21 12.89 0.57 -5.40
N VAL A 22 13.47 1.67 -5.86
CA VAL A 22 14.10 1.82 -7.17
C VAL A 22 15.57 2.12 -6.99
N THR A 23 16.37 1.78 -7.99
CA THR A 23 17.77 2.14 -8.05
C THR A 23 17.93 3.64 -8.30
N GLY A 24 18.98 4.24 -7.73
CA GLY A 24 19.33 5.65 -7.97
C GLY A 24 20.02 5.88 -9.32
N GLY A 25 19.65 5.13 -10.34
CA GLY A 25 20.31 5.08 -11.65
C GLY A 25 19.83 3.87 -12.44
N GLY A 26 20.33 3.72 -13.65
CA GLY A 26 20.01 2.60 -14.53
C GLY A 26 21.11 2.37 -15.55
N LEU A 27 21.04 1.26 -16.28
CA LEU A 27 21.93 1.03 -17.41
C LEU A 27 21.65 2.04 -18.53
N SER A 28 22.67 2.36 -19.31
CA SER A 28 22.55 3.08 -20.56
C SER A 28 21.64 2.34 -21.55
N PRO A 29 21.07 3.03 -22.56
CA PRO A 29 20.20 2.38 -23.54
C PRO A 29 20.84 1.19 -24.28
N ASP A 30 22.16 1.22 -24.45
CA ASP A 30 22.98 0.14 -25.02
C ASP A 30 23.45 -0.90 -23.97
N GLY A 31 23.11 -0.72 -22.70
CA GLY A 31 23.43 -1.66 -21.60
C GLY A 31 24.88 -1.64 -21.13
N THR A 32 25.76 -0.87 -21.74
CA THR A 32 27.22 -0.96 -21.55
C THR A 32 27.72 -0.24 -20.30
N ARG A 33 26.98 0.74 -19.77
CA ARG A 33 27.42 1.57 -18.64
C ARG A 33 26.29 1.91 -17.68
N TRP A 34 26.64 2.09 -16.42
CA TRP A 34 25.71 2.62 -15.41
C TRP A 34 25.58 4.14 -15.51
N ILE A 35 24.35 4.64 -15.50
CA ILE A 35 24.00 6.05 -15.45
C ILE A 35 23.39 6.36 -14.08
N SER A 36 24.18 7.00 -13.23
CA SER A 36 23.75 7.43 -11.89
C SER A 36 22.82 8.66 -11.97
N ARG A 37 21.92 8.76 -10.99
CA ARG A 37 21.10 9.95 -10.73
C ARG A 37 21.97 11.16 -10.45
N ARG A 38 21.56 12.33 -10.96
CA ARG A 38 22.20 13.61 -10.68
C ARG A 38 22.22 13.90 -9.16
N PRO A 39 23.32 14.42 -8.61
CA PRO A 39 23.35 14.91 -7.23
C PRO A 39 22.23 15.93 -6.98
N GLY A 40 21.60 15.87 -5.81
CA GLY A 40 20.54 16.82 -5.42
C GLY A 40 19.16 16.61 -6.07
N PHE A 41 19.03 15.92 -7.22
CA PHE A 41 17.75 15.79 -7.94
C PHE A 41 17.25 14.34 -7.99
N PHE A 42 16.31 13.93 -7.11
CA PHE A 42 15.90 12.52 -7.01
C PHE A 42 14.86 12.17 -8.08
N LEU A 43 13.72 12.84 -8.07
CA LEU A 43 12.72 12.81 -9.14
C LEU A 43 11.72 13.94 -8.89
N PRO A 44 11.12 14.54 -9.93
CA PRO A 44 10.06 15.52 -9.74
C PRO A 44 8.79 14.82 -9.23
N VAL A 45 8.59 14.78 -7.91
CA VAL A 45 7.53 13.99 -7.24
C VAL A 45 6.12 14.32 -7.72
N ARG A 46 5.86 15.57 -8.10
CA ARG A 46 4.57 15.99 -8.67
C ARG A 46 4.31 15.38 -10.06
N VAL A 47 5.35 15.29 -10.89
CA VAL A 47 5.26 14.64 -12.20
C VAL A 47 5.08 13.14 -12.01
N LEU A 48 5.86 12.54 -11.11
CA LEU A 48 5.76 11.11 -10.80
C LEU A 48 4.36 10.75 -10.29
N SER A 49 3.80 11.53 -9.36
CA SER A 49 2.44 11.36 -8.85
C SER A 49 1.40 11.34 -9.98
N ARG A 50 1.42 12.36 -10.85
CA ARG A 50 0.47 12.48 -11.96
C ARG A 50 0.62 11.36 -12.98
N LEU A 51 1.87 10.99 -13.31
CA LEU A 51 2.16 9.92 -14.25
C LEU A 51 1.74 8.56 -13.69
N PHE A 52 2.09 8.27 -12.44
CA PHE A 52 1.71 7.03 -11.76
C PHE A 52 0.19 6.90 -11.67
N ARG A 53 -0.52 7.95 -11.22
CA ARG A 53 -1.99 7.98 -11.21
C ARG A 53 -2.57 7.62 -12.57
N ARG A 54 -2.08 8.25 -13.65
CA ARG A 54 -2.56 7.99 -15.01
C ARG A 54 -2.32 6.53 -15.41
N LEU A 55 -1.08 6.05 -15.31
CA LEU A 55 -0.69 4.71 -15.75
C LEU A 55 -1.39 3.62 -14.94
N PHE A 56 -1.49 3.79 -13.62
CA PHE A 56 -2.15 2.84 -12.74
C PHE A 56 -3.65 2.70 -13.08
N LEU A 57 -4.36 3.82 -13.24
CA LEU A 57 -5.78 3.80 -13.58
C LEU A 57 -6.02 3.27 -15.01
N GLN A 58 -5.11 3.55 -15.95
CA GLN A 58 -5.15 2.94 -17.29
C GLN A 58 -4.94 1.42 -17.23
N GLY A 59 -3.96 0.96 -16.45
CA GLY A 59 -3.72 -0.47 -16.23
C GLY A 59 -4.95 -1.17 -15.63
N LEU A 60 -5.61 -0.57 -14.63
CA LEU A 60 -6.85 -1.10 -14.07
C LEU A 60 -7.96 -1.21 -15.12
N MET A 61 -8.12 -0.22 -15.99
CA MET A 61 -9.09 -0.30 -17.09
C MET A 61 -8.76 -1.42 -18.08
N VAL A 62 -7.48 -1.62 -18.40
CA VAL A 62 -7.04 -2.70 -19.31
C VAL A 62 -7.34 -4.07 -18.68
N LEU A 63 -7.00 -4.26 -17.40
CA LEU A 63 -7.27 -5.50 -16.68
C LEU A 63 -8.77 -5.77 -16.53
N HIS A 64 -9.57 -4.72 -16.29
CA HIS A 64 -11.03 -4.82 -16.25
C HIS A 64 -11.61 -5.30 -17.57
N ARG A 65 -11.26 -4.64 -18.68
CA ARG A 65 -11.73 -5.00 -20.03
C ARG A 65 -11.29 -6.39 -20.47
N ALA A 66 -10.13 -6.84 -20.00
CA ALA A 66 -9.63 -8.19 -20.25
C ALA A 66 -10.19 -9.24 -19.27
N LEU A 67 -11.13 -8.87 -18.38
CA LEU A 67 -11.77 -9.74 -17.40
C LEU A 67 -10.79 -10.40 -16.40
N TYR A 68 -9.63 -9.78 -16.18
CA TYR A 68 -8.67 -10.23 -15.16
C TYR A 68 -9.00 -9.73 -13.75
N LEU A 69 -9.94 -8.79 -13.62
CA LEU A 69 -10.42 -8.33 -12.32
C LEU A 69 -11.71 -9.05 -11.97
N VAL A 70 -11.70 -9.75 -10.82
CA VAL A 70 -12.88 -10.43 -10.29
C VAL A 70 -13.41 -9.64 -9.09
N PHE A 71 -14.70 -9.38 -9.08
CA PHE A 71 -15.39 -8.60 -8.05
C PHE A 71 -16.43 -9.47 -7.33
N PHE A 72 -16.61 -9.23 -6.04
CA PHE A 72 -17.47 -10.04 -5.17
C PHE A 72 -18.27 -9.15 -4.20
N GLY A 73 -19.36 -9.69 -3.67
CA GLY A 73 -20.20 -9.01 -2.67
C GLY A 73 -20.71 -7.66 -3.17
N ASP A 74 -20.63 -6.64 -2.32
CA ASP A 74 -21.07 -5.26 -2.62
C ASP A 74 -20.32 -4.63 -3.81
N LEU A 75 -19.19 -5.20 -4.22
CA LEU A 75 -18.41 -4.73 -5.36
C LEU A 75 -18.74 -5.45 -6.67
N ALA A 76 -19.60 -6.47 -6.67
CA ALA A 76 -19.90 -7.28 -7.85
C ALA A 76 -20.34 -6.44 -9.07
N GLY A 77 -21.10 -5.35 -8.84
CA GLY A 77 -21.51 -4.43 -9.89
C GLY A 77 -20.36 -3.70 -10.61
N LEU A 78 -19.14 -3.71 -10.05
CA LEU A 78 -17.95 -3.17 -10.71
C LEU A 78 -17.46 -4.06 -11.88
N ALA A 79 -18.02 -5.26 -12.07
CA ALA A 79 -17.78 -6.03 -13.29
C ALA A 79 -18.30 -5.30 -14.54
N GLU A 80 -19.33 -4.46 -14.40
CA GLU A 80 -19.90 -3.69 -15.50
C GLU A 80 -19.00 -2.51 -15.90
N GLY A 81 -18.71 -2.38 -17.20
CA GLY A 81 -17.72 -1.43 -17.72
C GLY A 81 -18.03 0.04 -17.43
N ASP A 82 -19.29 0.45 -17.56
CA ASP A 82 -19.72 1.83 -17.30
C ASP A 82 -19.70 2.15 -15.80
N VAL A 83 -20.13 1.20 -14.97
CA VAL A 83 -20.10 1.32 -13.52
C VAL A 83 -18.65 1.44 -13.03
N PHE A 84 -17.75 0.60 -13.54
CA PHE A 84 -16.32 0.67 -13.23
C PHE A 84 -15.69 1.98 -13.68
N THR A 85 -16.04 2.46 -14.87
CA THR A 85 -15.54 3.73 -15.42
C THR A 85 -15.96 4.92 -14.56
N ALA A 86 -17.24 4.94 -14.15
CA ALA A 86 -17.79 5.93 -13.23
C ALA A 86 -17.13 5.85 -11.85
N TRP A 87 -16.93 4.64 -11.33
CA TRP A 87 -16.25 4.39 -10.05
C TRP A 87 -14.80 4.90 -10.04
N LEU A 88 -14.07 4.78 -11.16
CA LEU A 88 -12.71 5.33 -11.29
C LEU A 88 -12.67 6.86 -11.46
N ALA A 89 -13.77 7.51 -11.87
CA ALA A 89 -13.81 8.95 -12.16
C ALA A 89 -13.35 9.85 -11.00
N PRO A 90 -13.79 9.67 -9.74
CA PRO A 90 -13.25 10.45 -8.62
C PRO A 90 -11.75 10.21 -8.39
N LEU A 91 -11.23 9.00 -8.62
CA LEU A 91 -9.82 8.68 -8.43
C LEU A 91 -8.90 9.39 -9.42
N ARG A 92 -9.41 9.72 -10.62
CA ARG A 92 -8.69 10.52 -11.63
C ARG A 92 -8.49 11.97 -11.18
N ARG A 93 -9.43 12.50 -10.39
CA ARG A 93 -9.42 13.88 -9.87
C ARG A 93 -8.70 14.01 -8.54
N ALA A 94 -8.67 12.95 -7.74
CA ALA A 94 -7.98 12.95 -6.46
C ALA A 94 -6.48 13.25 -6.63
N GLU A 95 -5.90 13.99 -5.69
CA GLU A 95 -4.46 14.17 -5.60
C GLU A 95 -3.82 12.92 -4.99
N TRP A 96 -2.86 12.35 -5.71
CA TRP A 96 -2.15 11.15 -5.27
C TRP A 96 -0.85 11.57 -4.60
N VAL A 97 -0.69 11.23 -3.33
CA VAL A 97 0.52 11.57 -2.59
C VAL A 97 1.62 10.60 -2.99
N VAL A 98 2.66 11.11 -3.63
CA VAL A 98 3.91 10.37 -3.85
C VAL A 98 5.02 11.07 -3.10
N TYR A 99 5.70 10.29 -2.26
CA TYR A 99 6.87 10.73 -1.53
C TYR A 99 8.09 9.95 -2.03
N ALA A 100 9.14 10.68 -2.40
CA ALA A 100 10.38 10.12 -2.88
C ALA A 100 11.52 10.73 -2.06
N LYS A 101 12.32 9.89 -1.42
CA LYS A 101 13.49 10.33 -0.63
C LYS A 101 14.77 9.70 -1.17
N PRO A 102 15.93 10.36 -0.98
CA PRO A 102 17.23 9.79 -1.30
C PRO A 102 17.43 8.41 -0.65
N PRO A 103 18.30 7.57 -1.24
CA PRO A 103 18.53 6.22 -0.74
C PRO A 103 18.96 6.22 0.73
N PHE A 104 18.60 5.16 1.43
CA PHE A 104 19.24 4.83 2.69
C PHE A 104 20.72 4.59 2.39
N GLY A 105 21.63 5.31 3.05
CA GLY A 105 23.04 5.34 2.66
C GLY A 105 23.70 3.95 2.59
N ASP A 106 23.32 3.02 3.47
CA ASP A 106 23.93 1.70 3.63
C ASP A 106 23.00 0.56 3.14
N PRO A 107 23.48 -0.43 2.37
CA PRO A 107 22.78 -1.68 2.06
C PRO A 107 22.08 -2.35 3.25
N LYS A 108 22.65 -2.30 4.47
CA LYS A 108 21.98 -2.83 5.67
C LYS A 108 20.69 -2.08 6.01
N ALA A 109 20.64 -0.76 5.76
CA ALA A 109 19.46 0.04 5.99
C ALA A 109 18.36 -0.24 4.96
N VAL A 110 18.72 -0.60 3.71
CA VAL A 110 17.79 -1.08 2.68
C VAL A 110 17.20 -2.43 3.08
N LEU A 111 18.03 -3.37 3.55
CA LEU A 111 17.57 -4.67 4.05
C LEU A 111 16.67 -4.52 5.28
N ALA A 112 17.04 -3.65 6.23
CA ALA A 112 16.23 -3.35 7.41
C ALA A 112 14.92 -2.63 7.06
N TYR A 113 14.89 -1.84 5.99
CA TYR A 113 13.65 -1.28 5.46
C TYR A 113 12.78 -2.44 4.94
N LEU A 114 13.26 -3.21 3.96
CA LEU A 114 12.53 -4.34 3.36
C LEU A 114 11.99 -5.34 4.40
N SER A 115 12.81 -5.72 5.38
CA SER A 115 12.41 -6.66 6.44
C SER A 115 11.26 -6.14 7.30
N ARG A 116 11.17 -4.82 7.53
CA ARG A 116 10.04 -4.23 8.26
C ARG A 116 8.73 -4.29 7.47
N TYR A 117 8.77 -4.30 6.14
CA TYR A 117 7.58 -4.37 5.28
C TYR A 117 7.15 -5.81 4.98
N THR A 118 8.07 -6.78 5.02
CA THR A 118 7.73 -8.21 4.94
C THR A 118 7.27 -8.79 6.28
N HIS A 119 7.76 -8.28 7.41
CA HIS A 119 7.38 -8.76 8.76
C HIS A 119 6.25 -7.97 9.45
N ARG A 120 5.85 -6.80 8.94
CA ARG A 120 4.69 -6.06 9.47
C ARG A 120 3.47 -6.26 8.56
N VAL A 121 2.84 -7.42 8.71
CA VAL A 121 1.39 -7.55 8.51
C VAL A 121 0.66 -6.58 9.45
N ALA A 122 -0.62 -6.28 9.14
CA ALA A 122 -1.46 -5.28 9.81
C ALA A 122 -1.34 -5.27 11.35
N LEU A 123 -1.08 -6.43 11.95
CA LEU A 123 -0.70 -6.60 13.36
C LEU A 123 0.65 -7.32 13.45
N SER A 124 1.65 -6.70 14.08
CA SER A 124 2.90 -7.40 14.40
C SER A 124 2.70 -8.37 15.57
N ASN A 125 3.34 -9.54 15.55
CA ASN A 125 3.18 -10.57 16.62
C ASN A 125 3.41 -10.03 18.03
N ARG A 126 4.28 -9.03 18.21
CA ARG A 126 4.53 -8.38 19.52
C ARG A 126 3.33 -7.60 20.07
N ARG A 127 2.36 -7.27 19.22
CA ARG A 127 1.13 -6.58 19.62
C ARG A 127 0.02 -7.57 19.98
N LEU A 128 0.12 -8.85 19.59
CA LEU A 128 -0.85 -9.87 19.98
C LEU A 128 -0.71 -10.18 21.48
N ILE A 129 -1.82 -10.14 22.21
CA ILE A 129 -1.89 -10.51 23.63
C ILE A 129 -2.42 -11.94 23.76
N SER A 130 -3.48 -12.26 23.02
CA SER A 130 -4.05 -13.61 22.94
C SER A 130 -4.89 -13.76 21.68
N ALA A 131 -5.03 -14.99 21.20
CA ALA A 131 -5.96 -15.35 20.14
C ALA A 131 -6.56 -16.73 20.44
N ASP A 132 -7.88 -16.84 20.35
CA ASP A 132 -8.64 -18.09 20.42
C ASP A 132 -9.61 -18.17 19.23
N ALA A 133 -10.34 -19.28 19.12
CA ALA A 133 -11.27 -19.52 18.01
C ALA A 133 -12.40 -18.48 17.89
N ARG A 134 -12.64 -17.69 18.94
CA ARG A 134 -13.75 -16.71 19.01
C ARG A 134 -13.24 -15.28 19.06
N THR A 135 -11.99 -15.07 19.46
CA THR A 135 -11.49 -13.74 19.83
C THR A 135 -10.02 -13.53 19.48
N VAL A 136 -9.69 -12.34 19.00
CA VAL A 136 -8.31 -11.83 18.94
C VAL A 136 -8.16 -10.62 19.85
N THR A 137 -7.13 -10.61 20.71
CA THR A 137 -6.80 -9.51 21.61
C THR A 137 -5.41 -8.96 21.30
N PHE A 138 -5.29 -7.64 21.11
CA PHE A 138 -4.01 -7.01 20.78
C PHE A 138 -3.86 -5.59 21.32
N ARG A 139 -2.62 -5.12 21.44
CA ARG A 139 -2.26 -3.75 21.80
C ARG A 139 -2.29 -2.83 20.58
N TRP A 140 -2.90 -1.66 20.73
CA TRP A 140 -2.87 -0.57 19.75
C TRP A 140 -2.52 0.75 20.42
N THR A 141 -2.11 1.76 19.65
CA THR A 141 -1.73 3.08 20.17
C THR A 141 -2.85 4.07 19.94
N ASP A 142 -3.42 4.61 21.02
CA ASP A 142 -4.45 5.64 20.95
C ASP A 142 -3.82 7.01 20.64
N TYR A 143 -4.26 7.65 19.56
CA TYR A 143 -3.78 8.95 19.09
C TYR A 143 -4.79 10.08 19.32
N THR A 144 -5.87 9.84 20.07
CA THR A 144 -6.89 10.86 20.35
C THR A 144 -6.27 12.04 21.14
N PRO A 145 -6.59 13.31 20.85
CA PRO A 145 -5.88 14.47 21.41
C PRO A 145 -5.84 14.55 22.94
N LYS A 146 -6.80 13.89 23.63
CA LYS A 146 -6.87 13.79 25.09
C LYS A 146 -5.90 12.76 25.71
N HIS A 147 -5.29 11.88 24.91
CA HIS A 147 -4.40 10.82 25.38
C HIS A 147 -3.18 10.69 24.46
N ARG A 148 -2.20 11.61 24.60
CA ARG A 148 -0.91 11.46 23.93
C ARG A 148 -0.23 10.15 24.38
N ASN A 149 -0.12 9.19 23.45
CA ASN A 149 0.68 7.96 23.56
C ASN A 149 0.23 6.88 24.56
N GLY A 150 -1.07 6.75 24.85
CA GLY A 150 -1.58 5.63 25.65
C GLY A 150 -1.62 4.33 24.83
N GLN A 151 -0.94 3.27 25.27
CA GLN A 151 -1.20 1.92 24.74
C GLN A 151 -2.56 1.44 25.27
N LYS A 152 -3.43 0.97 24.37
CA LYS A 152 -4.74 0.41 24.71
C LYS A 152 -4.87 -1.01 24.18
N VAL A 153 -5.74 -1.81 24.82
CA VAL A 153 -6.04 -3.18 24.42
C VAL A 153 -7.36 -3.19 23.64
N MET A 154 -7.35 -3.81 22.47
CA MET A 154 -8.54 -4.04 21.64
C MET A 154 -8.83 -5.54 21.57
N ARG A 155 -10.10 -5.90 21.72
CA ARG A 155 -10.61 -7.27 21.63
C ARG A 155 -11.64 -7.32 20.50
N LEU A 156 -11.37 -8.10 19.46
CA LEU A 156 -12.26 -8.28 18.31
C LEU A 156 -12.80 -9.71 18.31
N ALA A 157 -14.10 -9.86 18.07
CA ALA A 157 -14.70 -11.15 17.80
C ALA A 157 -14.36 -11.59 16.37
N VAL A 158 -14.05 -12.88 16.19
CA VAL A 158 -13.87 -13.47 14.86
C VAL A 158 -15.27 -13.73 14.29
N ALA A 159 -15.62 -13.07 13.18
CA ALA A 159 -16.93 -13.24 12.56
C ALA A 159 -17.12 -14.70 12.13
N SER A 160 -18.17 -15.36 12.63
CA SER A 160 -18.57 -16.69 12.19
C SER A 160 -19.19 -16.61 10.80
N SER A 161 -18.58 -17.25 9.81
CA SER A 161 -19.25 -17.50 8.53
C SER A 161 -20.40 -18.47 8.77
N SER A 162 -21.64 -17.98 8.78
CA SER A 162 -22.80 -18.85 8.61
C SER A 162 -22.83 -19.29 7.14
N ALA A 163 -22.22 -20.43 6.84
CA ALA A 163 -22.50 -21.13 5.60
C ALA A 163 -23.96 -21.60 5.68
N GLY A 164 -24.82 -20.93 4.90
CA GLY A 164 -26.18 -21.40 4.67
C GLY A 164 -26.17 -22.78 4.03
N SER A 165 -27.03 -23.64 4.53
CA SER A 165 -27.40 -24.92 3.90
C SER A 165 -28.39 -24.67 2.77
#